data_AF-A0AAD9BSW1-F1
#
_entry.id   AF-A0AAD9BSW1-F1
#
_cell.length_a   1.000
_cell.length_b   1.000
_cell.length_c   1.000
_cell.angle_alpha   90.00
_cell.angle_beta   90.00
_cell.angle_gamma   90.00
#
_symmetry.space_group_name_H-M   'P 1'
#
loop_
_entity.id
_entity.type
_entity.pdbx_description
1 polymer ?
#
loop_
_entity_poly.entity_id
_entity_poly.type
_entity_poly.pdbx_seq_one_letter_code
_entity_poly.pdbx_strand_id
1 'polypeptide(L)'
;MVVTISVYQGHQTEGFLDQVLLASVVVERWYMAPGVRRVPITDGRLTATLFLPSGPGPFPGLLDLWGGGEGKLVEYRAALLASLALDYLTPQIINKGTGKMVDNDYFETAYRVLEQHPQILGSRIAMLGFSFGAAVTLRTAVYSEVLKLSCDSNGSHVQPIDGPVEQIMTYFNKNVEKTRYNEDNQVIWRDLLLPIPTDPSLKVDVGRLQCPLLLIVGEDAQNWPSYESAMDMREMMERAGNSHLLTVLSYKNAGHLIEPPFTPFVRASSFRTVTNPPFTMMALWGGELVAHSHAQEEAWRKTLVFLRENLYGGMKPGALFSNL
;
A
#
# COMPACT_ATOMS: atom_id res chain seq x y z
N MET A 1 19.77 5.43 2.96
CA MET A 1 20.49 4.16 2.69
C MET A 1 21.83 4.50 2.08
N VAL A 2 22.90 3.84 2.52
CA VAL A 2 24.25 4.00 1.96
C VAL A 2 24.55 2.78 1.10
N VAL A 3 24.92 2.99 -0.16
CA VAL A 3 25.24 1.93 -1.13
C VAL A 3 26.69 2.09 -1.56
N THR A 4 27.49 1.05 -1.35
CA THR A 4 28.85 1.00 -1.87
C THR A 4 28.84 0.40 -3.26
N ILE A 5 29.28 1.17 -4.25
CA ILE A 5 29.50 0.70 -5.62
C ILE A 5 30.99 0.38 -5.74
N SER A 6 31.30 -0.87 -6.08
CA SER A 6 32.65 -1.38 -6.17
C SER A 6 32.93 -1.92 -7.57
N VAL A 7 34.09 -1.60 -8.12
CA VAL A 7 34.53 -2.04 -9.45
C VAL A 7 35.69 -3.02 -9.28
N TYR A 8 35.57 -4.17 -9.95
CA TYR A 8 36.52 -5.26 -9.93
C TYR A 8 37.00 -5.58 -11.35
N GLN A 9 38.12 -6.30 -11.48
CA GLN A 9 38.71 -6.59 -12.78
C GLN A 9 38.12 -7.88 -13.39
N GLY A 10 37.66 -7.79 -14.64
CA GLY A 10 37.21 -8.94 -15.41
C GLY A 10 35.86 -9.52 -14.96
N HIS A 11 35.53 -10.72 -15.45
CA HIS A 11 34.29 -11.43 -15.15
C HIS A 11 34.63 -12.81 -14.58
N GLN A 12 34.75 -12.93 -13.26
CA GLN A 12 35.05 -14.20 -12.59
C GLN A 12 33.85 -14.73 -11.83
N THR A 13 33.68 -16.05 -11.88
CA THR A 13 32.64 -16.79 -11.15
C THR A 13 33.16 -17.47 -9.88
N GLU A 14 34.48 -17.63 -9.75
CA GLU A 14 35.17 -18.22 -8.59
C GLU A 14 36.24 -17.25 -8.07
N GLY A 15 36.58 -17.31 -6.78
CA GLY A 15 37.64 -16.47 -6.19
C GLY A 15 37.32 -14.96 -6.11
N PHE A 16 36.04 -14.56 -6.25
CA PHE A 16 35.65 -13.15 -6.20
C PHE A 16 36.12 -12.43 -4.93
N LEU A 17 36.06 -13.12 -3.78
CA LEU A 17 36.50 -12.56 -2.49
C LEU A 17 38.01 -12.28 -2.43
N ASP A 18 38.80 -12.91 -3.30
CA ASP A 18 40.24 -12.74 -3.37
C ASP A 18 40.66 -11.62 -4.35
N GLN A 19 39.70 -11.01 -5.06
CA GLN A 19 40.00 -9.95 -6.01
C GLN A 19 40.37 -8.63 -5.35
N VAL A 20 41.35 -7.96 -5.95
CA VAL A 20 41.71 -6.58 -5.60
C VAL A 20 40.67 -5.62 -6.19
N LEU A 21 40.03 -4.87 -5.31
CA LEU A 21 39.15 -3.76 -5.67
C LEU A 21 39.89 -2.72 -6.52
N LEU A 22 39.37 -2.37 -7.70
CA LEU A 22 39.97 -1.35 -8.56
C LEU A 22 39.58 0.07 -8.13
N ALA A 23 38.30 0.25 -7.80
CA ALA A 23 37.75 1.52 -7.33
C ALA A 23 36.46 1.26 -6.54
N SER A 24 36.15 2.16 -5.60
CA SER A 24 34.87 2.14 -4.91
C SER A 24 34.39 3.56 -4.62
N VAL A 25 33.07 3.74 -4.68
CA VAL A 25 32.40 4.97 -4.30
C VAL A 25 31.21 4.66 -3.42
N VAL A 26 30.94 5.54 -2.48
CA VAL A 26 29.76 5.48 -1.61
C VAL A 26 28.70 6.42 -2.16
N VAL A 27 27.50 5.90 -2.38
CA VAL A 27 26.34 6.66 -2.84
C VAL A 27 25.25 6.64 -1.78
N GLU A 28 24.72 7.82 -1.46
CA GLU A 28 23.60 7.94 -0.55
C GLU A 28 22.27 7.96 -1.32
N ARG A 29 21.32 7.16 -0.87
CA ARG A 29 19.93 7.14 -1.36
C ARG A 29 18.99 7.58 -0.25
N TRP A 30 18.20 8.61 -0.54
CA TRP A 30 17.38 9.32 0.44
C TRP A 30 15.92 8.93 0.26
N TYR A 31 15.19 8.70 1.34
CA TYR A 31 13.75 8.42 1.32
C TYR A 31 12.89 9.68 1.44
N MET A 32 13.51 10.83 1.71
CA MET A 32 12.84 12.10 1.93
C MET A 32 13.56 13.17 1.10
N ALA A 33 12.82 13.87 0.26
CA ALA A 33 13.38 14.93 -0.59
C ALA A 33 13.85 16.13 0.25
N PRO A 34 14.84 16.92 -0.24
CA PRO A 34 15.30 18.11 0.46
C PRO A 34 14.16 19.09 0.81
N GLY A 35 14.13 19.52 2.07
CA GLY A 35 13.12 20.47 2.56
C GLY A 35 11.76 19.85 2.93
N VAL A 36 11.52 18.57 2.65
CA VAL A 36 10.36 17.86 3.21
C VAL A 36 10.52 17.77 4.73
N ARG A 37 9.47 18.10 5.47
CA ARG A 37 9.46 18.04 6.93
C ARG A 37 8.70 16.81 7.40
N ARG A 38 9.31 16.05 8.32
CA ARG A 38 8.68 14.96 9.05
C ARG A 38 8.05 15.48 10.34
N VAL A 39 6.74 15.37 10.47
CA VAL A 39 5.94 15.86 11.60
C VAL A 39 5.24 14.68 12.27
N PRO A 40 5.76 14.16 13.40
CA PRO A 40 5.08 13.14 14.18
C PRO A 40 3.76 13.67 14.73
N ILE A 41 2.72 12.84 14.66
CA ILE A 41 1.40 13.12 15.22
C ILE A 41 1.14 12.08 16.30
N THR A 42 1.19 12.55 17.54
CA THR A 42 0.88 11.79 18.75
C THR A 42 -0.13 12.59 19.58
N ASP A 43 -1.30 12.87 18.99
CA ASP A 43 -2.45 13.40 19.72
C ASP A 43 -3.36 12.23 20.10
N GLY A 44 -4.00 12.29 21.27
CA GLY A 44 -4.41 11.20 22.20
C GLY A 44 -5.25 10.03 21.68
N ARG A 45 -5.44 9.87 20.37
CA ARG A 45 -5.99 8.68 19.71
C ARG A 45 -5.22 8.20 18.49
N LEU A 46 -4.35 9.00 17.87
CA LEU A 46 -3.67 8.64 16.61
C LEU A 46 -2.16 8.50 16.77
N THR A 47 -1.59 7.52 16.08
CA THR A 47 -0.15 7.42 15.86
C THR A 47 0.09 7.53 14.36
N ALA A 48 0.68 8.64 13.94
CA ALA A 48 0.95 8.88 12.53
C ALA A 48 2.20 9.74 12.36
N THR A 49 2.70 9.80 11.13
CA THR A 49 3.73 10.75 10.73
C THR A 49 3.30 11.44 9.45
N LEU A 50 3.18 12.76 9.51
CA LEU A 50 2.89 13.61 8.36
C LEU A 50 4.19 14.11 7.73
N PHE A 51 4.38 13.87 6.45
CA PHE A 51 5.46 14.46 5.66
C PHE A 51 4.91 15.64 4.86
N LEU A 52 5.48 16.83 5.05
CA LEU A 52 5.04 18.06 4.40
C LEU A 52 6.07 18.51 3.36
N PRO A 53 5.68 18.76 2.11
CA PRO A 53 6.56 19.36 1.11
C PRO A 53 7.11 20.72 1.57
N SER A 54 8.24 21.12 0.97
CA SER A 54 8.75 22.49 1.10
C SER A 54 7.86 23.47 0.32
N GLY A 55 7.78 24.71 0.79
CA GLY A 55 7.00 25.77 0.16
C GLY A 55 5.77 26.22 0.95
N PRO A 56 4.99 27.17 0.40
CA PRO A 56 3.93 27.86 1.14
C PRO A 56 2.67 27.01 1.35
N GLY A 57 2.44 25.99 0.51
CA GLY A 57 1.18 25.25 0.49
C GLY A 57 -0.03 26.13 0.10
N PRO A 58 -1.27 25.68 0.37
CA PRO A 58 -1.60 24.35 0.85
C PRO A 58 -1.35 23.27 -0.22
N PHE A 59 -0.96 22.07 0.20
CA PHE A 59 -0.71 20.92 -0.68
C PHE A 59 -1.89 19.95 -0.63
N PRO A 60 -2.21 19.21 -1.70
CA PRO A 60 -3.13 18.09 -1.57
C PRO A 60 -2.65 17.09 -0.52
N GLY A 61 -3.60 16.50 0.21
CA GLY A 61 -3.32 15.49 1.22
C GLY A 61 -3.32 14.08 0.64
N LEU A 62 -2.54 13.20 1.26
CA LEU A 62 -2.59 11.77 0.99
C LEU A 62 -2.49 11.02 2.32
N LEU A 63 -3.42 10.10 2.55
CA LEU A 63 -3.42 9.18 3.69
C LEU A 63 -2.87 7.82 3.23
N ASP A 64 -1.73 7.42 3.76
CA ASP A 64 -0.98 6.22 3.38
C ASP A 64 -1.21 5.09 4.38
N LEU A 65 -1.79 3.98 3.90
CA LEU A 65 -2.13 2.79 4.70
C LEU A 65 -1.35 1.56 4.22
N TRP A 66 -0.52 1.03 5.11
CA TRP A 66 0.23 -0.22 4.91
C TRP A 66 -0.53 -1.45 5.36
N GLY A 67 -0.22 -2.61 4.78
CA GLY A 67 -0.82 -3.88 5.17
C GLY A 67 -0.23 -4.50 6.44
N GLY A 68 -0.67 -5.74 6.74
CA GLY A 68 -0.13 -6.55 7.84
C GLY A 68 1.39 -6.72 7.78
N GLY A 69 2.02 -6.97 8.94
CA GLY A 69 3.46 -7.11 9.10
C GLY A 69 3.86 -6.99 10.56
N GLU A 70 5.12 -6.61 10.85
CA GLU A 70 5.65 -6.48 12.22
C GLU A 70 4.88 -5.51 13.14
N GLY A 71 3.85 -4.81 12.64
CA GLY A 71 3.06 -3.88 13.43
C GLY A 71 3.93 -2.73 13.91
N LYS A 72 4.54 -2.03 12.96
CA LYS A 72 5.25 -0.77 13.17
C LYS A 72 4.79 0.20 12.10
N LEU A 73 4.76 1.49 12.44
CA LEU A 73 4.59 2.55 11.47
C LEU A 73 5.66 2.47 10.36
N VAL A 74 5.23 2.24 9.12
CA VAL A 74 6.09 2.20 7.94
C VAL A 74 5.98 3.55 7.21
N GLU A 75 7.11 4.25 7.08
CA GLU A 75 7.09 5.66 6.65
C GLU A 75 7.69 5.90 5.27
N TYR A 76 8.45 4.96 4.70
CA TYR A 76 9.29 5.27 3.54
C TYR A 76 8.48 5.68 2.29
N ARG A 77 7.31 5.08 2.04
CA ARG A 77 6.44 5.48 0.93
C ARG A 77 5.83 6.86 1.18
N ALA A 78 5.40 7.14 2.41
CA ALA A 78 4.90 8.45 2.77
C ALA A 78 5.97 9.55 2.72
N ALA A 79 7.21 9.23 3.07
CA ALA A 79 8.34 10.15 2.96
C ALA A 79 8.64 10.49 1.50
N LEU A 80 8.56 9.50 0.59
CA LEU A 80 8.75 9.69 -0.85
C LEU A 80 7.60 10.46 -1.50
N LEU A 81 6.36 10.31 -1.02
CA LEU A 81 5.17 10.98 -1.54
C LEU A 81 4.84 12.30 -0.83
N ALA A 82 5.53 12.62 0.27
CA ALA A 82 5.16 13.67 1.21
C ALA A 82 3.68 13.57 1.65
N SER A 83 3.34 12.44 2.28
CA SER A 83 1.99 12.09 2.73
C SER A 83 1.93 11.78 4.23
N LEU A 84 0.74 11.43 4.76
CA LEU A 84 0.58 10.97 6.14
C LEU A 84 0.60 9.45 6.20
N ALA A 85 1.63 8.87 6.83
CA ALA A 85 1.66 7.46 7.18
C ALA A 85 0.87 7.24 8.47
N LEU A 86 -0.14 6.37 8.43
CA LEU A 86 -0.96 6.03 9.59
C LEU A 86 -0.58 4.67 10.16
N ASP A 87 -0.38 4.60 11.47
CA ASP A 87 -0.20 3.33 12.16
C ASP A 87 -1.53 2.87 12.76
N TYR A 88 -1.99 1.70 12.35
CA TYR A 88 -3.27 1.13 12.78
C TYR A 88 -3.21 -0.38 13.03
N LEU A 89 -2.01 -0.96 12.89
CA LEU A 89 -1.75 -2.40 12.98
C LEU A 89 -0.71 -2.75 14.05
N THR A 90 -0.02 -1.76 14.61
CA THR A 90 0.89 -1.97 15.73
C THR A 90 0.14 -2.53 16.95
N PRO A 91 0.64 -3.57 17.65
CA PRO A 91 -0.04 -4.15 18.81
C PRO A 91 -0.40 -3.16 19.92
N GLN A 92 0.38 -2.09 20.11
CA GLN A 92 0.05 -1.02 21.08
C GLN A 92 -1.14 -0.16 20.62
N ILE A 93 -1.41 -0.12 19.31
CA ILE A 93 -2.52 0.60 18.66
C ILE A 93 -3.72 -0.31 18.44
N ILE A 94 -3.49 -1.61 18.19
CA ILE A 94 -4.47 -2.69 18.35
C ILE A 94 -4.75 -2.80 19.85
N ASN A 95 -5.50 -1.80 20.30
CA ASN A 95 -6.28 -1.75 21.49
C ASN A 95 -5.49 -2.09 22.75
N LYS A 96 -4.78 -1.09 23.32
CA LYS A 96 -4.28 -0.94 24.72
C LYS A 96 -4.41 -2.15 25.68
N GLY A 97 -4.07 -3.38 25.27
CA GLY A 97 -4.26 -4.62 26.02
C GLY A 97 -5.58 -5.41 25.83
N THR A 98 -6.50 -4.99 24.96
CA THR A 98 -7.80 -5.66 24.70
C THR A 98 -7.85 -6.40 23.35
N GLY A 99 -6.87 -6.23 22.45
CA GLY A 99 -6.69 -7.07 21.26
C GLY A 99 -7.65 -6.86 20.09
N LYS A 100 -8.52 -5.84 20.15
CA LYS A 100 -9.39 -5.45 19.00
C LYS A 100 -8.65 -4.52 18.03
N MET A 101 -9.03 -4.55 16.76
CA MET A 101 -8.52 -3.58 15.79
C MET A 101 -9.09 -2.18 16.04
N VAL A 102 -8.46 -1.15 15.46
CA VAL A 102 -9.04 0.20 15.41
C VAL A 102 -10.36 0.18 14.63
N ASP A 103 -11.25 1.12 14.94
CA ASP A 103 -12.55 1.29 14.29
C ASP A 103 -12.49 2.25 13.10
N ASN A 104 -13.62 2.44 12.42
CA ASN A 104 -13.73 3.38 11.30
C ASN A 104 -13.45 4.83 11.74
N ASP A 105 -13.84 5.19 12.97
CA ASP A 105 -13.61 6.52 13.53
C ASP A 105 -12.12 6.87 13.59
N TYR A 106 -11.24 5.88 13.77
CA TYR A 106 -9.78 6.05 13.72
C TYR A 106 -9.32 6.60 12.36
N PHE A 107 -9.76 5.96 11.27
CA PHE A 107 -9.39 6.38 9.90
C PHE A 107 -9.99 7.73 9.54
N GLU A 108 -11.24 7.98 9.92
CA GLU A 108 -11.86 9.29 9.71
C GLU A 108 -11.21 10.39 10.54
N THR A 109 -10.73 10.08 11.75
CA THR A 109 -9.98 11.06 12.56
C THR A 109 -8.66 11.39 11.89
N ALA A 110 -7.94 10.41 11.33
CA ALA A 110 -6.72 10.66 10.57
C ALA A 110 -6.98 11.52 9.33
N TYR A 111 -8.09 11.27 8.62
CA TYR A 111 -8.52 12.12 7.51
C TYR A 111 -8.82 13.56 7.98
N ARG A 112 -9.58 13.74 9.07
CA ARG A 112 -9.90 15.06 9.62
C ARG A 112 -8.65 15.83 10.07
N VAL A 113 -7.64 15.14 10.57
CA VAL A 113 -6.33 15.76 10.87
C VAL A 113 -5.68 16.32 9.62
N LEU A 114 -5.70 15.60 8.49
CA LEU A 114 -5.25 16.15 7.20
C LEU A 114 -6.12 17.32 6.75
N GLU A 115 -7.44 17.17 6.81
CA GLU A 115 -8.41 18.16 6.34
C GLU A 115 -8.28 19.51 7.09
N GLN A 116 -8.00 19.46 8.38
CA GLN A 116 -7.88 20.64 9.25
C GLN A 116 -6.45 21.22 9.27
N HIS A 117 -5.45 20.52 8.71
CA HIS A 117 -4.07 20.98 8.75
C HIS A 117 -3.88 22.22 7.86
N PRO A 118 -3.32 23.34 8.35
CA PRO A 118 -3.30 24.62 7.63
C PRO A 118 -2.49 24.61 6.33
N GLN A 119 -1.57 23.64 6.17
CA GLN A 119 -0.78 23.45 4.96
C GLN A 119 -1.32 22.37 4.02
N ILE A 120 -2.49 21.80 4.32
CA ILE A 120 -3.14 20.80 3.47
C ILE A 120 -4.41 21.42 2.88
N LEU A 121 -4.64 21.14 1.61
CA LEU A 121 -5.86 21.53 0.90
C LEU A 121 -6.93 20.50 1.24
N GLY A 122 -7.70 20.74 2.31
CA GLY A 122 -8.67 19.77 2.84
C GLY A 122 -9.74 19.29 1.84
N SER A 123 -10.00 20.05 0.77
CA SER A 123 -10.92 19.66 -0.31
C SER A 123 -10.31 18.69 -1.34
N ARG A 124 -9.03 18.33 -1.18
CA ARG A 124 -8.23 17.49 -2.08
C ARG A 124 -7.37 16.53 -1.26
N ILE A 125 -7.98 15.47 -0.75
CA ILE A 125 -7.30 14.41 -0.02
C ILE A 125 -7.59 13.07 -0.70
N ALA A 126 -6.56 12.25 -0.84
CA ALA A 126 -6.65 10.88 -1.33
C ALA A 126 -6.29 9.86 -0.25
N MET A 127 -6.63 8.60 -0.50
CA MET A 127 -6.11 7.45 0.23
C MET A 127 -5.28 6.57 -0.68
N LEU A 128 -4.17 6.05 -0.16
CA LEU A 128 -3.36 5.03 -0.80
C LEU A 128 -3.26 3.83 0.15
N GLY A 129 -3.89 2.73 -0.24
CA GLY A 129 -3.89 1.49 0.51
C GLY A 129 -3.02 0.43 -0.15
N PHE A 130 -2.31 -0.33 0.66
CA PHE A 130 -1.55 -1.50 0.22
C PHE A 130 -1.93 -2.74 1.04
N SER A 131 -2.16 -3.88 0.37
CA SER A 131 -2.49 -5.15 1.04
C SER A 131 -3.71 -4.96 1.97
N PHE A 132 -3.60 -5.27 3.27
CA PHE A 132 -4.69 -5.01 4.23
C PHE A 132 -5.16 -3.54 4.26
N GLY A 133 -4.27 -2.57 4.05
CA GLY A 133 -4.64 -1.14 3.96
C GLY A 133 -5.48 -0.82 2.73
N ALA A 134 -5.40 -1.65 1.71
CA ALA A 134 -6.17 -1.53 0.49
C ALA A 134 -7.64 -1.97 0.71
N ALA A 135 -7.87 -3.08 1.43
CA ALA A 135 -9.21 -3.45 1.89
C ALA A 135 -9.86 -2.36 2.75
N VAL A 136 -9.11 -1.79 3.70
CA VAL A 136 -9.61 -0.67 4.51
C VAL A 136 -9.93 0.52 3.61
N THR A 137 -9.03 0.90 2.70
CA THR A 137 -9.22 2.03 1.78
C THR A 137 -10.48 1.87 0.94
N LEU A 138 -10.70 0.72 0.32
CA LEU A 138 -11.91 0.46 -0.48
C LEU A 138 -13.18 0.59 0.37
N ARG A 139 -13.17 -0.01 1.58
CA ARG A 139 -14.30 0.06 2.49
C ARG A 139 -14.60 1.49 2.90
N THR A 140 -13.59 2.27 3.30
CA THR A 140 -13.79 3.66 3.71
C THR A 140 -14.25 4.51 2.53
N ALA A 141 -13.69 4.30 1.33
CA ALA A 141 -14.05 5.05 0.12
C ALA A 141 -15.50 4.85 -0.32
N VAL A 142 -16.07 3.66 -0.10
CA VAL A 142 -17.45 3.35 -0.47
C VAL A 142 -18.46 3.78 0.60
N TYR A 143 -18.12 3.61 1.87
CA TYR A 143 -19.10 3.70 2.97
C TYR A 143 -18.93 4.91 3.89
N SER A 144 -17.84 5.69 3.78
CA SER A 144 -17.69 6.97 4.50
C SER A 144 -18.17 8.13 3.63
N GLU A 145 -18.87 9.09 4.23
CA GLU A 145 -19.39 10.28 3.55
C GLU A 145 -18.30 11.34 3.27
N VAL A 146 -17.10 11.15 3.81
CA VAL A 146 -16.05 12.17 3.84
C VAL A 146 -15.05 12.04 2.67
N LEU A 147 -14.93 10.85 2.08
CA LEU A 147 -13.80 10.48 1.19
C LEU A 147 -14.10 10.63 -0.31
N LYS A 148 -13.08 11.06 -1.07
CA LYS A 148 -13.25 11.51 -2.46
C LYS A 148 -12.21 11.04 -3.48
N LEU A 149 -11.18 10.27 -3.11
CA LEU A 149 -10.23 9.67 -4.07
C LEU A 149 -9.47 8.49 -3.45
N SER A 150 -9.29 7.39 -4.18
CA SER A 150 -8.61 6.19 -3.67
C SER A 150 -7.65 5.52 -4.67
N CYS A 151 -6.54 5.00 -4.14
CA CYS A 151 -5.62 4.11 -4.82
C CYS A 151 -5.45 2.84 -3.99
N ASP A 152 -5.57 1.68 -4.63
CA ASP A 152 -5.48 0.35 -4.04
C ASP A 152 -4.34 -0.41 -4.74
N SER A 153 -3.42 -0.97 -3.97
CA SER A 153 -2.34 -1.81 -4.47
C SER A 153 -2.33 -3.17 -3.80
N ASN A 154 -2.46 -4.21 -4.63
CA ASN A 154 -2.53 -5.62 -4.23
C ASN A 154 -3.54 -5.87 -3.09
N GLY A 155 -4.69 -5.21 -3.19
CA GLY A 155 -5.81 -5.34 -2.29
C GLY A 155 -6.87 -6.34 -2.74
N SER A 156 -7.91 -6.42 -1.93
CA SER A 156 -9.13 -7.18 -2.20
C SER A 156 -10.30 -6.46 -1.57
N HIS A 157 -11.39 -6.41 -2.32
CA HIS A 157 -12.66 -5.89 -1.83
C HIS A 157 -13.45 -6.95 -1.04
N VAL A 158 -12.96 -8.20 -0.96
CA VAL A 158 -13.59 -9.30 -0.21
C VAL A 158 -13.38 -9.10 1.28
N GLN A 159 -14.46 -8.77 1.98
CA GLN A 159 -14.51 -8.58 3.42
C GLN A 159 -15.97 -8.41 3.88
N PRO A 160 -16.30 -8.78 5.13
CA PRO A 160 -17.58 -8.42 5.74
C PRO A 160 -17.76 -6.89 5.74
N ILE A 161 -18.88 -6.42 5.16
CA ILE A 161 -19.18 -4.99 5.08
C ILE A 161 -19.88 -4.46 6.34
N ASP A 162 -20.55 -5.35 7.07
CA ASP A 162 -21.27 -5.03 8.30
C ASP A 162 -20.37 -5.18 9.53
N GLY A 163 -20.35 -4.18 10.41
CA GLY A 163 -19.65 -4.24 11.71
C GLY A 163 -18.19 -3.76 11.69
N PRO A 164 -17.39 -4.01 12.73
CA PRO A 164 -16.05 -3.40 12.86
C PRO A 164 -15.02 -3.93 11.86
N VAL A 165 -13.92 -3.17 11.66
CA VAL A 165 -12.76 -3.57 10.82
C VAL A 165 -12.13 -4.90 11.25
N GLU A 166 -12.23 -5.25 12.53
CA GLU A 166 -11.82 -6.55 13.08
C GLU A 166 -12.49 -7.75 12.37
N GLN A 167 -13.68 -7.57 11.81
CA GLN A 167 -14.36 -8.64 11.10
C GLN A 167 -13.60 -9.11 9.84
N ILE A 168 -12.76 -8.25 9.24
CA ILE A 168 -11.91 -8.65 8.11
C ILE A 168 -10.94 -9.75 8.56
N MET A 169 -10.29 -9.57 9.72
CA MET A 169 -9.40 -10.58 10.30
C MET A 169 -10.16 -11.82 10.76
N THR A 170 -11.37 -11.65 11.29
CA THR A 170 -12.24 -12.79 11.64
C THR A 170 -12.59 -13.61 10.41
N TYR A 171 -12.84 -12.97 9.26
CA TYR A 171 -13.09 -13.65 7.99
C TYR A 171 -11.87 -14.44 7.50
N PHE A 172 -10.67 -13.85 7.56
CA PHE A 172 -9.43 -14.58 7.26
C PHE A 172 -9.25 -15.81 8.15
N ASN A 173 -9.42 -15.65 9.46
CA ASN A 173 -9.26 -16.74 10.43
C ASN A 173 -10.27 -17.88 10.21
N LYS A 174 -11.50 -17.57 9.78
CA LYS A 174 -12.52 -18.56 9.44
C LYS A 174 -12.19 -19.41 8.21
N ASN A 175 -11.28 -18.94 7.37
CA ASN A 175 -10.85 -19.63 6.15
C ASN A 175 -9.42 -20.19 6.27
N VAL A 176 -8.82 -20.20 7.47
CA VAL A 176 -7.40 -20.57 7.68
C VAL A 176 -7.06 -21.96 7.18
N GLU A 177 -8.03 -22.88 7.15
CA GLU A 177 -7.92 -24.23 6.60
C GLU A 177 -7.64 -24.27 5.10
N LYS A 178 -7.91 -23.17 4.37
CA LYS A 178 -7.58 -23.00 2.95
C LYS A 178 -6.14 -22.56 2.72
N THR A 179 -5.36 -22.32 3.79
CA THR A 179 -3.94 -21.96 3.66
C THR A 179 -3.20 -23.04 2.89
N ARG A 180 -2.45 -22.62 1.87
CA ARG A 180 -1.61 -23.51 1.07
C ARG A 180 -0.14 -23.29 1.35
N TYR A 181 0.66 -24.30 0.99
CA TYR A 181 2.10 -24.28 1.08
C TYR A 181 2.70 -24.72 -0.26
N ASN A 182 3.82 -24.13 -0.65
CA ASN A 182 4.62 -24.64 -1.76
C ASN A 182 5.63 -25.70 -1.28
N GLU A 183 6.44 -26.23 -2.20
CA GLU A 183 7.46 -27.24 -1.94
C GLU A 183 8.52 -26.80 -0.90
N ASP A 184 8.72 -25.48 -0.76
CA ASP A 184 9.65 -24.86 0.20
C ASP A 184 8.99 -24.55 1.57
N ASN A 185 7.77 -25.05 1.83
CA ASN A 185 6.95 -24.72 3.00
C ASN A 185 6.65 -23.22 3.17
N GLN A 186 6.61 -22.47 2.09
CA GLN A 186 6.23 -21.06 2.08
C GLN A 186 4.71 -20.93 1.96
N VAL A 187 4.14 -20.03 2.75
CA VAL A 187 2.69 -19.89 2.94
C VAL A 187 2.06 -19.07 1.82
N ILE A 188 0.94 -19.57 1.31
CA ILE A 188 0.10 -18.97 0.27
C ILE A 188 -1.28 -18.69 0.90
N TRP A 189 -1.67 -17.41 0.94
CA TRP A 189 -2.89 -16.95 1.61
C TRP A 189 -3.98 -16.45 0.68
N ARG A 190 -3.74 -16.36 -0.62
CA ARG A 190 -4.76 -15.88 -1.56
C ARG A 190 -6.06 -16.71 -1.50
N ASP A 191 -5.93 -18.00 -1.15
CA ASP A 191 -7.05 -18.93 -1.04
C ASP A 191 -7.94 -18.70 0.18
N LEU A 192 -7.50 -17.88 1.15
CA LEU A 192 -8.35 -17.44 2.26
C LEU A 192 -9.53 -16.59 1.78
N LEU A 193 -9.37 -15.91 0.64
CA LEU A 193 -10.37 -15.04 0.02
C LEU A 193 -10.96 -15.62 -1.27
N LEU A 194 -10.48 -16.78 -1.71
CA LEU A 194 -11.01 -17.48 -2.88
C LEU A 194 -11.95 -18.63 -2.51
N PRO A 195 -12.90 -18.95 -3.41
CA PRO A 195 -13.32 -18.12 -4.56
C PRO A 195 -13.94 -16.79 -4.10
N ILE A 196 -13.93 -15.78 -4.97
CA ILE A 196 -14.59 -14.49 -4.68
C ILE A 196 -16.06 -14.76 -4.34
N PRO A 197 -16.56 -14.38 -3.15
CA PRO A 197 -17.90 -14.76 -2.73
C PRO A 197 -18.97 -14.12 -3.60
N THR A 198 -20.10 -14.82 -3.76
CA THR A 198 -21.28 -14.28 -4.45
C THR A 198 -22.18 -13.47 -3.52
N ASP A 199 -22.06 -13.69 -2.20
CA ASP A 199 -22.78 -12.95 -1.17
C ASP A 199 -22.28 -11.50 -1.10
N PRO A 200 -23.13 -10.50 -1.39
CA PRO A 200 -22.73 -9.09 -1.36
C PRO A 200 -22.38 -8.59 0.06
N SER A 201 -22.81 -9.25 1.13
CA SER A 201 -22.43 -8.86 2.50
C SER A 201 -20.95 -9.14 2.81
N LEU A 202 -20.27 -9.91 1.95
CA LEU A 202 -18.87 -10.30 2.08
C LEU A 202 -17.96 -9.56 1.09
N LYS A 203 -18.45 -8.51 0.42
CA LYS A 203 -17.68 -7.73 -0.56
C LYS A 203 -18.06 -6.27 -0.53
N VAL A 204 -17.06 -5.39 -0.57
CA VAL A 204 -17.26 -3.95 -0.73
C VAL A 204 -17.85 -3.67 -2.11
N ASP A 205 -19.00 -3.01 -2.15
CA ASP A 205 -19.70 -2.65 -3.39
C ASP A 205 -19.07 -1.41 -4.03
N VAL A 206 -17.96 -1.61 -4.76
CA VAL A 206 -17.23 -0.54 -5.47
C VAL A 206 -18.05 0.09 -6.60
N GLY A 207 -19.16 -0.53 -7.02
CA GLY A 207 -20.11 0.09 -7.96
C GLY A 207 -20.75 1.37 -7.42
N ARG A 208 -20.71 1.58 -6.10
CA ARG A 208 -21.21 2.79 -5.45
C ARG A 208 -20.23 3.97 -5.51
N LEU A 209 -18.96 3.73 -5.84
CA LEU A 209 -17.93 4.78 -5.85
C LEU A 209 -18.31 5.92 -6.78
N GLN A 210 -18.19 7.14 -6.26
CA GLN A 210 -18.36 8.39 -7.01
C GLN A 210 -17.02 9.11 -7.23
N CYS A 211 -15.91 8.46 -6.87
CA CYS A 211 -14.56 8.98 -7.01
C CYS A 211 -13.69 8.07 -7.89
N PRO A 212 -12.63 8.63 -8.51
CA PRO A 212 -11.67 7.84 -9.25
C PRO A 212 -11.00 6.78 -8.36
N LEU A 213 -10.76 5.61 -8.94
CA LEU A 213 -10.09 4.47 -8.31
C LEU A 213 -8.97 3.97 -9.22
N LEU A 214 -7.75 3.91 -8.67
CA LEU A 214 -6.62 3.23 -9.28
C LEU A 214 -6.38 1.89 -8.59
N LEU A 215 -6.44 0.78 -9.34
CA LEU A 215 -6.06 -0.55 -8.89
C LEU A 215 -4.68 -0.93 -9.45
N ILE A 216 -3.76 -1.34 -8.60
CA ILE A 216 -2.43 -1.84 -8.96
C ILE A 216 -2.36 -3.32 -8.56
N VAL A 217 -2.15 -4.20 -9.54
CA VAL A 217 -2.32 -5.64 -9.38
C VAL A 217 -1.08 -6.37 -9.87
N GLY A 218 -0.49 -7.19 -9.01
CA GLY A 218 0.42 -8.27 -9.38
C GLY A 218 -0.38 -9.54 -9.68
N GLU A 219 -0.29 -10.04 -10.91
CA GLU A 219 -1.04 -11.23 -11.33
C GLU A 219 -0.53 -12.52 -10.67
N ASP A 220 0.70 -12.51 -10.17
CA ASP A 220 1.31 -13.60 -9.39
C ASP A 220 1.32 -13.29 -7.88
N ALA A 221 0.42 -12.44 -7.38
CA ALA A 221 0.28 -12.22 -5.95
C ALA A 221 -0.20 -13.50 -5.24
N GLN A 222 0.64 -14.02 -4.34
CA GLN A 222 0.36 -15.26 -3.59
C GLN A 222 -0.27 -15.01 -2.21
N ASN A 223 -0.28 -13.77 -1.75
CA ASN A 223 -0.85 -13.38 -0.47
C ASN A 223 -2.34 -13.04 -0.59
N TRP A 224 -2.73 -12.17 -1.53
CA TRP A 224 -4.13 -11.79 -1.77
C TRP A 224 -4.51 -12.07 -3.23
N PRO A 225 -5.77 -12.46 -3.53
CA PRO A 225 -6.22 -12.69 -4.90
C PRO A 225 -6.52 -11.37 -5.61
N SER A 226 -5.48 -10.54 -5.77
CA SER A 226 -5.59 -9.15 -6.23
C SER A 226 -6.14 -9.07 -7.65
N TYR A 227 -5.73 -10.00 -8.52
CA TYR A 227 -6.22 -10.06 -9.89
C TYR A 227 -7.69 -10.46 -9.96
N GLU A 228 -8.10 -11.54 -9.30
CA GLU A 228 -9.51 -11.96 -9.27
C GLU A 228 -10.39 -10.86 -8.65
N SER A 229 -9.91 -10.22 -7.59
CA SER A 229 -10.60 -9.11 -6.94
C SER A 229 -10.75 -7.91 -7.87
N ALA A 230 -9.72 -7.55 -8.63
CA ALA A 230 -9.77 -6.45 -9.58
C ALA A 230 -10.72 -6.71 -10.75
N MET A 231 -10.82 -7.95 -11.23
CA MET A 231 -11.75 -8.31 -12.30
C MET A 231 -13.21 -8.24 -11.82
N ASP A 232 -13.50 -8.72 -10.62
CA ASP A 232 -14.84 -8.63 -10.03
C ASP A 232 -15.23 -7.17 -9.71
N MET A 233 -14.30 -6.37 -9.17
CA MET A 233 -14.49 -4.92 -9.00
C MET A 233 -14.76 -4.20 -10.32
N ARG A 234 -14.03 -4.55 -11.39
CA ARG A 234 -14.28 -4.00 -12.73
C ARG A 234 -15.69 -4.32 -13.20
N GLU A 235 -16.15 -5.56 -13.06
CA GLU A 235 -17.51 -5.96 -13.44
C GLU A 235 -18.59 -5.24 -12.60
N MET A 236 -18.35 -5.05 -11.29
CA MET A 236 -19.23 -4.25 -10.44
C MET A 236 -19.37 -2.81 -10.95
N MET A 237 -18.24 -2.16 -11.27
CA MET A 237 -18.24 -0.78 -11.74
C MET A 237 -18.82 -0.63 -13.16
N GLU A 238 -18.59 -1.60 -14.03
CA GLU A 238 -19.22 -1.66 -15.36
C GLU A 238 -20.75 -1.75 -15.24
N ARG A 239 -21.27 -2.65 -14.38
CA ARG A 239 -22.72 -2.78 -14.14
C ARG A 239 -23.35 -1.54 -13.53
N ALA A 240 -22.61 -0.81 -12.69
CA ALA A 240 -23.06 0.45 -12.10
C ALA A 240 -22.96 1.66 -13.06
N GLY A 241 -22.30 1.50 -14.22
CA GLY A 241 -22.09 2.59 -15.18
C GLY A 241 -21.00 3.58 -14.79
N ASN A 242 -20.17 3.27 -13.79
CA ASN A 242 -19.08 4.13 -13.31
C ASN A 242 -17.68 3.64 -13.72
N SER A 243 -17.59 2.80 -14.77
CA SER A 243 -16.32 2.29 -15.31
C SER A 243 -15.30 3.38 -15.68
N HIS A 244 -15.77 4.58 -16.05
CA HIS A 244 -14.92 5.74 -16.33
C HIS A 244 -14.12 6.25 -15.13
N LEU A 245 -14.48 5.85 -13.91
CA LEU A 245 -13.74 6.16 -12.68
C LEU A 245 -12.62 5.16 -12.39
N LEU A 246 -12.61 4.00 -13.06
CA LEU A 246 -11.71 2.91 -12.76
C LEU A 246 -10.50 2.91 -13.71
N THR A 247 -9.31 2.88 -13.13
CA THR A 247 -8.06 2.52 -13.84
C THR A 247 -7.49 1.26 -13.22
N VAL A 248 -7.18 0.25 -14.04
CA VAL A 248 -6.55 -1.00 -13.59
C VAL A 248 -5.18 -1.14 -14.23
N LEU A 249 -4.16 -1.31 -13.41
CA LEU A 249 -2.80 -1.63 -13.79
C LEU A 249 -2.51 -3.07 -13.38
N SER A 250 -2.55 -3.99 -14.35
CA SER A 250 -2.28 -5.40 -14.13
C SER A 250 -0.88 -5.75 -14.65
N TYR A 251 -0.06 -6.31 -13.77
CA TYR A 251 1.33 -6.63 -14.04
C TYR A 251 1.52 -8.15 -13.99
N LYS A 252 1.65 -8.74 -15.18
CA LYS A 252 1.98 -10.16 -15.34
C LYS A 252 3.30 -10.49 -14.64
N ASN A 253 3.33 -11.61 -13.93
CA ASN A 253 4.50 -12.09 -13.17
C ASN A 253 5.01 -11.12 -12.09
N ALA A 254 4.23 -10.11 -11.70
CA ALA A 254 4.50 -9.32 -10.50
C ALA A 254 3.79 -9.95 -9.29
N GLY A 255 4.44 -9.83 -8.13
CA GLY A 255 3.98 -10.41 -6.87
C GLY A 255 3.23 -9.42 -6.00
N HIS A 256 3.04 -9.77 -4.74
CA HIS A 256 2.30 -8.98 -3.76
C HIS A 256 2.99 -7.68 -3.32
N LEU A 257 4.33 -7.65 -3.25
CA LEU A 257 5.09 -6.52 -2.71
C LEU A 257 5.49 -5.48 -3.78
N ILE A 258 4.51 -4.86 -4.45
CA ILE A 258 4.77 -3.76 -5.39
C ILE A 258 5.11 -2.48 -4.60
N GLU A 259 6.39 -2.36 -4.31
CA GLU A 259 7.02 -1.29 -3.53
C GLU A 259 7.40 -0.06 -4.38
N PRO A 260 7.85 1.05 -3.78
CA PRO A 260 8.46 2.14 -4.53
C PRO A 260 9.67 1.67 -5.37
N PRO A 261 10.00 2.38 -6.47
CA PRO A 261 10.99 1.94 -7.44
C PRO A 261 12.36 1.61 -6.84
N PHE A 262 12.99 0.57 -7.40
CA PHE A 262 14.30 0.06 -6.98
C PHE A 262 14.35 -0.52 -5.57
N THR A 263 13.20 -0.83 -4.97
CA THR A 263 13.14 -1.65 -3.77
C THR A 263 13.52 -3.07 -4.16
N PRO A 264 14.43 -3.75 -3.42
CA PRO A 264 14.83 -5.10 -3.76
C PRO A 264 13.64 -6.04 -3.89
N PHE A 265 13.60 -6.82 -4.96
CA PHE A 265 12.61 -7.86 -5.15
C PHE A 265 12.75 -8.94 -4.07
N VAL A 266 11.65 -9.27 -3.41
CA VAL A 266 11.58 -10.31 -2.39
C VAL A 266 10.44 -11.25 -2.72
N ARG A 267 10.78 -12.44 -3.24
CA ARG A 267 9.79 -13.47 -3.61
C ARG A 267 9.12 -14.09 -2.39
N ALA A 268 9.89 -14.32 -1.33
CA ALA A 268 9.42 -14.86 -0.06
C ALA A 268 10.22 -14.25 1.09
N SER A 269 9.57 -14.02 2.23
CA SER A 269 10.24 -13.52 3.43
C SER A 269 9.55 -13.97 4.71
N SER A 270 10.28 -13.86 5.81
CA SER A 270 9.69 -13.92 7.14
C SER A 270 8.58 -12.87 7.26
N PHE A 271 7.41 -13.30 7.72
CA PHE A 271 6.24 -12.47 8.00
C PHE A 271 5.75 -12.76 9.41
N ARG A 272 5.57 -11.69 10.19
CA ARG A 272 4.99 -11.75 11.52
C ARG A 272 3.52 -11.36 11.45
N THR A 273 2.64 -12.22 11.95
CA THR A 273 1.22 -11.94 11.99
C THR A 273 0.88 -10.85 13.00
N VAL A 274 -0.21 -10.13 12.73
CA VAL A 274 -0.83 -9.18 13.66
C VAL A 274 -1.84 -9.86 14.61
N THR A 275 -1.80 -11.19 14.72
CA THR A 275 -2.66 -11.98 15.63
C THR A 275 -2.16 -11.91 17.07
N ASN A 276 -3.00 -12.33 18.02
CA ASN A 276 -2.61 -12.48 19.42
C ASN A 276 -2.79 -13.95 19.87
N PRO A 277 -1.71 -14.72 20.12
CA PRO A 277 -0.31 -14.31 20.03
C PRO A 277 0.19 -14.14 18.58
N PRO A 278 1.22 -13.31 18.35
CA PRO A 278 1.84 -13.19 17.05
C PRO A 278 2.71 -14.42 16.79
N PHE A 279 2.75 -14.88 15.54
CA PHE A 279 3.66 -15.93 15.10
C PHE A 279 4.30 -15.54 13.77
N THR A 280 5.45 -16.17 13.51
CA THR A 280 6.27 -15.87 12.34
C THR A 280 6.23 -17.06 11.39
N MET A 281 6.10 -16.78 10.08
CA MET A 281 6.19 -17.80 9.05
C MET A 281 6.84 -17.25 7.78
N MET A 282 7.23 -18.14 6.87
CA MET A 282 7.77 -17.74 5.57
C MET A 282 6.60 -17.51 4.59
N ALA A 283 6.29 -16.25 4.28
CA ALA A 283 5.26 -15.91 3.32
C ALA A 283 5.80 -15.97 1.89
N LEU A 284 5.04 -16.57 0.97
CA LEU A 284 5.28 -16.43 -0.47
C LEU A 284 4.54 -15.19 -0.97
N TRP A 285 5.27 -14.22 -1.50
CA TRP A 285 4.71 -13.01 -2.10
C TRP A 285 4.47 -13.16 -3.61
N GLY A 286 5.24 -14.05 -4.24
CA GLY A 286 5.20 -14.33 -5.67
C GLY A 286 5.98 -13.32 -6.52
N GLY A 287 5.87 -13.48 -7.83
CA GLY A 287 6.51 -12.67 -8.86
C GLY A 287 7.86 -13.20 -9.33
N GLU A 288 8.35 -12.58 -10.41
CA GLU A 288 9.66 -12.79 -11.02
C GLU A 288 10.48 -11.50 -10.95
N LEU A 289 11.78 -11.59 -10.64
CA LEU A 289 12.67 -10.45 -10.39
C LEU A 289 12.52 -9.31 -11.41
N VAL A 290 12.66 -9.62 -12.70
CA VAL A 290 12.66 -8.61 -13.77
C VAL A 290 11.28 -7.99 -13.96
N ALA A 291 10.24 -8.82 -14.10
CA ALA A 291 8.87 -8.35 -14.28
C ALA A 291 8.38 -7.52 -13.08
N HIS A 292 8.70 -7.97 -11.87
CA HIS A 292 8.35 -7.27 -10.64
C HIS A 292 9.06 -5.92 -10.52
N SER A 293 10.35 -5.84 -10.86
CA SER A 293 11.10 -4.57 -10.82
C SER A 293 10.50 -3.54 -11.78
N HIS A 294 10.15 -3.96 -13.00
CA HIS A 294 9.47 -3.10 -13.96
C HIS A 294 8.07 -2.67 -13.47
N ALA A 295 7.33 -3.57 -12.83
CA ALA A 295 6.03 -3.26 -12.25
C ALA A 295 6.14 -2.16 -11.18
N GLN A 296 7.14 -2.21 -10.28
CA GLN A 296 7.37 -1.16 -9.28
C GLN A 296 7.63 0.21 -9.91
N GLU A 297 8.52 0.27 -10.91
CA GLU A 297 8.85 1.51 -11.63
C GLU A 297 7.62 2.11 -12.33
N GLU A 298 6.89 1.29 -13.08
CA GLU A 298 5.73 1.76 -13.84
C GLU A 298 4.55 2.11 -12.94
N ALA A 299 4.26 1.28 -11.92
CA ALA A 299 3.17 1.52 -10.98
C ALA A 299 3.38 2.82 -10.21
N TRP A 300 4.62 3.10 -9.77
CA TRP A 300 4.95 4.36 -9.12
C TRP A 300 4.71 5.56 -10.03
N ARG A 301 5.24 5.52 -11.26
CA ARG A 301 5.05 6.60 -12.24
C ARG A 301 3.57 6.85 -12.52
N LYS A 302 2.77 5.79 -12.72
CA LYS A 302 1.34 5.90 -13.00
C LYS A 302 0.54 6.36 -11.78
N THR A 303 0.94 5.97 -10.56
CA THR A 303 0.36 6.49 -9.31
C THR A 303 0.56 8.00 -9.22
N LEU A 304 1.77 8.50 -9.49
CA LEU A 304 2.04 9.94 -9.49
C LEU A 304 1.21 10.71 -10.53
N VAL A 305 1.04 10.14 -11.73
CA VAL A 305 0.17 10.72 -12.78
C VAL A 305 -1.28 10.78 -12.29
N PHE A 306 -1.81 9.66 -11.80
CA PHE A 306 -3.19 9.57 -11.30
C PHE A 306 -3.44 10.55 -10.15
N LEU A 307 -2.55 10.61 -9.16
CA LEU A 307 -2.66 11.55 -8.04
C LEU A 307 -2.59 13.00 -8.54
N ARG A 308 -1.69 13.31 -9.48
CA ARG A 308 -1.58 14.66 -10.05
C ARG A 308 -2.86 15.10 -10.74
N GLU A 309 -3.40 14.25 -11.62
CA GLU A 309 -4.61 14.55 -12.40
C GLU A 309 -5.82 14.79 -11.49
N ASN A 310 -5.96 13.97 -10.44
CA ASN A 310 -7.15 13.98 -9.59
C ASN A 310 -7.05 14.92 -8.37
N LEU A 311 -5.83 15.26 -7.91
CA LEU A 311 -5.64 16.15 -6.76
C LEU A 311 -5.26 17.59 -7.13
N TYR A 312 -4.48 17.79 -8.21
CA TYR A 312 -3.97 19.12 -8.58
C TYR A 312 -4.82 19.83 -9.66
N GLY A 313 -5.90 19.19 -10.14
CA GLY A 313 -6.92 19.82 -10.97
C GLY A 313 -6.39 20.42 -12.27
N GLY A 314 -5.97 19.58 -13.21
CA GLY A 314 -5.74 19.98 -14.61
C GLY A 314 -4.71 21.09 -14.88
N MET A 315 -3.98 21.59 -13.87
CA MET A 315 -2.91 22.56 -14.08
C MET A 315 -1.82 21.94 -14.96
N LYS A 316 -1.58 22.56 -16.12
CA LYS A 316 -0.63 22.06 -17.12
C LYS A 316 0.76 21.84 -16.51
N PRO A 317 1.53 20.82 -16.95
CA PRO A 317 2.78 20.40 -16.32
C PRO A 317 3.93 21.42 -16.30
N GLY A 318 3.77 22.64 -16.83
CA GLY A 318 4.88 23.56 -17.11
C GLY A 318 5.47 24.32 -15.92
N ALA A 319 4.94 24.20 -14.70
CA ALA A 319 5.34 25.05 -13.57
C ALA A 319 5.93 24.33 -12.35
N LEU A 320 6.05 22.99 -12.37
CA LEU A 320 6.44 22.21 -11.18
C LEU A 320 7.72 21.36 -11.34
N PHE A 321 8.42 21.45 -12.47
CA PHE A 321 9.63 20.66 -12.75
C PHE A 321 10.90 21.13 -12.01
N SER A 322 10.77 21.70 -10.82
CA SER A 322 11.95 22.03 -10.00
C SER A 322 12.06 21.27 -8.69
N ASN A 323 11.02 20.60 -8.15
CA ASN A 323 11.11 19.99 -6.81
C ASN A 323 10.18 18.78 -6.54
N LEU A 324 10.05 17.84 -7.48
CA LEU A 324 9.60 16.46 -7.19
C LEU A 324 10.52 15.47 -7.89
#